data_AF-A0A0Q3I1Y4-F1
#
_entry.id   AF-A0A0Q3I1Y4-F1
#
_cell.length_a   1.000
_cell.length_b   1.000
_cell.length_c   1.000
_cell.angle_alpha   90.00
_cell.angle_beta   90.00
_cell.angle_gamma   90.00
#
_symmetry.space_group_name_H-M   'P 1'
#
loop_
_entity.id
_entity.type
_entity.pdbx_description
1 polymer ?
#
loop_
_entity_poly.entity_id
_entity_poly.type
_entity_poly.pdbx_seq_one_letter_code
_entity_poly.pdbx_strand_id
1 'polypeptide(L)'
;MAVSIELTDEERGYAAQAAAMKPGFLPTLLSYLPYLAPVILFGGYGLAIGDLTAVALAFICLLALNLWWIHAQSRPTALFRAICHKLVAAGGRSGAAE
;
A
#
# COMPACT_ATOMS: atom_id res chain seq x y z
N MET A 1 12.98 20.95 24.79
CA MET A 1 11.83 21.74 24.32
C MET A 1 11.10 20.88 23.29
N ALA A 2 9.85 20.47 23.54
CA ALA A 2 9.16 19.55 22.64
C ALA A 2 8.88 20.27 21.31
N VAL A 3 9.48 19.79 20.22
CA VAL A 3 9.21 20.28 18.87
C VAL A 3 7.78 19.89 18.52
N SER A 4 6.85 20.84 18.62
CA SER A 4 5.45 20.64 18.21
C SER A 4 5.37 20.67 16.69
N ILE A 5 5.35 19.49 16.07
CA ILE A 5 5.12 19.36 14.64
C ILE A 5 3.63 19.61 14.39
N GLU A 6 3.32 20.71 13.71
CA GLU A 6 1.96 21.09 13.35
C GLU A 6 1.46 20.19 12.21
N LEU A 7 0.87 19.06 12.60
CA LEU A 7 0.22 18.08 11.71
C LEU A 7 -1.25 18.47 11.53
N THR A 8 -1.72 18.47 10.28
CA THR A 8 -3.15 18.61 10.00
C THR A 8 -3.93 17.44 10.60
N ASP A 9 -5.23 17.59 10.82
CA ASP A 9 -6.04 16.51 11.39
C ASP A 9 -6.03 15.25 10.51
N GLU A 10 -5.89 15.41 9.18
CA GLU A 10 -5.71 14.32 8.21
C GLU A 10 -4.37 13.57 8.38
N GLU A 11 -3.26 14.31 8.53
CA GLU A 11 -1.93 13.72 8.75
C GLU A 11 -1.83 13.02 10.11
N ARG A 12 -2.49 13.57 11.12
CA ARG A 12 -2.55 12.99 12.48
C ARG A 12 -3.36 11.70 12.49
N GLY A 13 -4.48 11.66 11.78
CA GLY A 13 -5.28 10.46 11.57
C GLY A 13 -4.48 9.38 10.83
N TYR A 14 -3.76 9.76 9.77
CA TYR A 14 -2.90 8.85 9.03
C TYR A 14 -1.76 8.27 9.88
N ALA A 15 -1.08 9.10 10.68
CA ALA A 15 0.00 8.68 11.58
C ALA A 15 -0.50 7.76 12.71
N ALA A 16 -1.66 8.07 13.30
CA ALA A 16 -2.28 7.23 14.33
C ALA A 16 -2.71 5.86 13.75
N GLN A 17 -3.26 5.85 12.53
CA GLN A 17 -3.65 4.63 11.84
C GLN A 17 -2.44 3.78 11.43
N ALA A 18 -1.35 4.41 10.99
CA ALA A 18 -0.09 3.72 10.69
C ALA A 18 0.57 3.15 11.96
N ALA A 19 0.54 3.87 13.09
CA ALA A 19 1.06 3.39 14.36
C ALA A 19 0.22 2.26 14.98
N ALA A 20 -1.09 2.24 14.70
CA ALA A 20 -2.00 1.19 15.14
C ALA A 20 -1.99 -0.06 14.24
N MET A 21 -1.43 0.04 13.02
CA MET A 21 -1.30 -1.09 12.12
C MET A 21 -0.24 -2.06 12.65
N LYS A 22 -0.69 -3.15 13.28
CA LYS A 22 0.08 -4.39 13.43
C LYS A 22 -0.32 -5.32 12.28
N PRO A 23 0.34 -5.25 11.10
CA PRO A 23 -0.01 -6.14 10.00
C PRO A 23 0.47 -7.55 10.35
N GLY A 24 -0.45 -8.42 10.74
CA GLY A 24 -0.19 -9.86 10.71
C GLY A 24 -0.17 -10.32 9.26
N PHE A 25 0.86 -11.07 8.86
CA PHE A 25 0.97 -11.63 7.50
C PHE A 25 -0.28 -12.43 7.10
N LEU A 26 -0.83 -13.23 8.02
CA LEU A 26 -2.00 -14.08 7.77
C LEU A 26 -3.31 -13.31 7.49
N PRO A 27 -3.75 -12.34 8.33
CA PRO A 27 -4.94 -11.56 8.03
C PRO A 27 -4.79 -10.71 6.76
N THR A 28 -3.59 -10.20 6.50
CA THR A 28 -3.29 -9.51 5.24
C THR A 28 -3.44 -10.46 4.05
N LEU A 29 -2.86 -11.66 4.10
CA LEU A 29 -2.99 -12.65 3.03
C LEU A 29 -4.46 -13.05 2.78
N LEU A 30 -5.22 -13.30 3.85
CA LEU A 30 -6.65 -13.64 3.77
C LEU A 30 -7.49 -12.50 3.16
N SER A 31 -7.12 -11.25 3.42
CA SER A 31 -7.79 -10.10 2.80
C SER A 31 -7.60 -10.03 1.28
N TYR A 32 -6.51 -10.57 0.76
CA TYR A 32 -6.23 -10.63 -0.68
C TYR A 32 -6.76 -11.90 -1.36
N LEU A 33 -7.12 -12.92 -0.59
CA LEU A 33 -7.63 -14.20 -1.08
C LEU A 33 -8.82 -14.08 -2.07
N PRO A 34 -9.87 -13.25 -1.83
CA PRO A 34 -10.99 -13.14 -2.78
C PRO A 34 -10.58 -12.53 -4.14
N TYR A 35 -9.48 -11.77 -4.19
CA TYR A 35 -8.97 -11.16 -5.42
C TYR A 35 -8.03 -12.11 -6.19
N LEU A 36 -7.26 -12.92 -5.46
CA LEU A 36 -6.33 -13.89 -6.04
C LEU A 36 -7.00 -15.20 -6.45
N ALA A 37 -8.02 -15.65 -5.72
CA ALA A 37 -8.68 -16.94 -5.96
C ALA A 37 -9.21 -17.11 -7.40
N PRO A 38 -9.91 -16.14 -8.02
CA PRO A 38 -10.38 -16.29 -9.39
C PRO A 38 -9.22 -16.44 -10.38
N VAL A 39 -8.14 -15.67 -10.20
CA VAL A 39 -6.97 -15.70 -11.08
C VAL A 39 -6.25 -17.05 -11.00
N ILE A 40 -6.09 -17.57 -9.78
CA ILE A 40 -5.49 -18.90 -9.54
C ILE A 40 -6.37 -20.00 -10.15
N LEU A 41 -7.69 -19.91 -10.00
CA LEU A 41 -8.63 -20.88 -10.58
C LEU A 41 -8.62 -20.87 -12.10
N PHE A 42 -8.73 -19.71 -12.76
CA PHE A 42 -8.72 -19.61 -14.21
C PHE A 42 -7.36 -19.97 -14.82
N GLY A 43 -6.26 -19.53 -14.21
CA GLY A 43 -4.91 -19.86 -14.67
C GLY A 43 -4.58 -21.34 -14.50
N GLY A 44 -4.91 -21.92 -13.33
CA GLY A 44 -4.70 -23.34 -13.05
C GLY A 44 -5.58 -24.25 -13.90
N TYR A 45 -6.86 -23.90 -14.05
CA TYR A 45 -7.78 -24.62 -14.92
C TYR A 45 -7.32 -24.56 -16.38
N GLY A 46 -7.03 -23.36 -16.89
CA GLY A 46 -6.54 -23.15 -18.26
C GLY A 46 -5.27 -23.94 -18.56
N LEU A 47 -4.33 -24.00 -17.61
CA LEU A 47 -3.12 -24.80 -17.74
C LEU A 47 -3.42 -26.31 -17.79
N ALA A 48 -4.35 -26.79 -16.96
CA ALA A 48 -4.73 -28.20 -16.91
C ALA A 48 -5.41 -28.70 -18.19
N ILE A 49 -6.17 -27.83 -18.87
CA ILE A 49 -6.86 -28.16 -20.12
C ILE A 49 -6.10 -27.72 -21.39
N GLY A 50 -4.94 -27.07 -21.24
CA GLY A 50 -4.17 -26.53 -22.36
C GLY A 50 -4.81 -25.33 -23.06
N ASP A 51 -5.79 -24.67 -22.43
CA ASP A 51 -6.47 -23.51 -22.98
C ASP A 51 -5.67 -22.23 -22.69
N LEU A 52 -4.88 -21.84 -23.69
CA LEU A 52 -4.09 -20.62 -23.70
C LEU A 52 -4.94 -19.35 -23.47
N THR A 53 -6.22 -19.36 -23.83
CA THR A 53 -7.13 -18.24 -23.65
C THR A 53 -7.42 -17.99 -22.18
N ALA A 54 -7.73 -19.06 -21.43
CA ALA A 54 -7.97 -19.00 -19.99
C ALA A 54 -6.70 -18.56 -19.23
N VAL A 55 -5.53 -19.04 -19.66
CA VAL A 55 -4.24 -18.62 -19.10
C VAL A 55 -3.94 -17.14 -19.39
N ALA A 56 -4.16 -16.69 -20.62
CA ALA A 56 -3.98 -15.28 -21.01
C ALA A 56 -4.91 -14.34 -20.23
N LEU A 57 -6.18 -14.76 -20.05
CA LEU A 57 -7.17 -13.98 -19.30
C LEU A 57 -6.80 -13.88 -17.82
N ALA A 58 -6.34 -14.98 -17.21
CA ALA A 58 -5.79 -14.96 -15.86
C ALA A 58 -4.58 -14.04 -15.75
N PHE A 59 -3.67 -14.06 -16.72
CA PHE A 59 -2.50 -13.18 -16.75
C PHE A 59 -2.88 -11.69 -16.84
N ILE A 60 -3.84 -11.34 -17.71
CA ILE A 60 -4.35 -9.96 -17.83
C ILE A 60 -5.00 -9.51 -16.53
N CYS A 61 -5.83 -10.35 -15.91
CA CYS A 61 -6.43 -10.06 -14.61
C CYS A 61 -5.37 -9.83 -13.54
N LEU A 62 -4.31 -10.66 -13.50
CA LEU A 62 -3.22 -10.52 -12.54
C LEU A 62 -2.43 -9.21 -12.76
N LEU A 63 -2.18 -8.85 -14.02
CA LEU A 63 -1.52 -7.61 -14.39
C LEU A 63 -2.33 -6.38 -13.97
N ALA A 64 -3.65 -6.39 -14.24
CA ALA A 64 -4.56 -5.32 -13.84
C ALA A 64 -4.61 -5.15 -12.31
N LEU A 65 -4.61 -6.27 -11.57
CA LEU A 65 -4.61 -6.26 -10.10
C LEU A 65 -3.31 -5.66 -9.53
N ASN A 66 -2.17 -5.99 -10.14
CA ASN A 66 -0.87 -5.40 -9.77
C ASN A 66 -0.83 -3.90 -10.08
N LEU A 67 -1.30 -3.47 -11.26
CA LEU A 67 -1.37 -2.06 -11.64
C LEU A 67 -2.29 -1.27 -10.69
N TRP A 68 -3.45 -1.84 -10.34
CA TRP A 68 -4.36 -1.26 -9.36
C TRP A 68 -3.70 -1.10 -7.99
N TRP A 69 -2.96 -2.11 -7.52
CA TRP A 69 -2.27 -2.05 -6.24
C TRP A 69 -1.20 -0.95 -6.24
N ILE A 70 -0.36 -0.89 -7.27
CA ILE A 70 0.66 0.16 -7.42
C ILE A 70 0.00 1.54 -7.43
N HIS A 71 -1.11 1.70 -8.16
CA HIS A 71 -1.88 2.94 -8.17
C HIS A 71 -2.46 3.28 -6.79
N ALA A 72 -3.06 2.31 -6.09
CA ALA A 72 -3.61 2.52 -4.76
C ALA A 72 -2.54 2.90 -3.73
N GLN A 73 -1.34 2.33 -3.82
CA GLN A 73 -0.21 2.68 -2.95
C GLN A 73 0.47 4.01 -3.30
N SER A 74 0.30 4.51 -4.52
CA SER A 74 0.84 5.83 -4.91
C SER A 74 0.15 7.02 -4.21
N ARG A 75 -1.10 6.85 -3.75
CA ARG A 75 -1.84 7.86 -2.98
C ARG A 75 -1.26 8.12 -1.57
N PRO A 76 -1.02 7.10 -0.72
CA PRO A 76 -0.43 7.31 0.60
C PRO A 76 1.00 7.87 0.57
N THR A 77 1.76 7.66 -0.51
CA THR A 77 3.11 8.23 -0.65
C THR A 77 3.15 9.75 -0.66
N ALA A 78 2.10 10.43 -1.13
CA ALA A 78 2.05 11.90 -1.12
C ALA A 78 1.92 12.45 0.32
N LEU A 79 1.03 11.85 1.13
CA LEU A 79 0.84 12.19 2.53
C LEU A 79 2.08 11.82 3.37
N PHE A 80 2.66 10.65 3.13
CA PHE A 80 3.90 10.24 3.78
C PHE A 80 5.06 11.20 3.46
N ARG A 81 5.20 11.62 2.20
CA ARG A 81 6.21 12.59 1.78
C ARG A 81 6.00 13.97 2.42
N ALA A 82 4.74 14.42 2.56
CA ALA A 82 4.41 15.66 3.26
C ALA A 82 4.79 15.59 4.74
N ILE A 83 4.50 14.48 5.42
CA ILE A 83 4.87 14.25 6.82
C ILE A 83 6.41 14.22 6.98
N CYS A 84 7.13 13.49 6.11
CA CYS A 84 8.59 13.47 6.11
C CYS A 84 9.20 14.86 5.87
N HIS A 85 8.63 15.64 4.95
CA HIS A 85 9.09 17.01 4.69
C HIS A 85 8.90 17.90 5.93
N LYS A 86 7.77 17.80 6.63
CA LYS A 86 7.52 18.53 7.88
C LYS A 86 8.46 18.11 9.00
N LEU A 87 8.75 16.81 9.13
CA LEU A 87 9.72 16.27 10.10
C LEU A 87 11.14 16.80 9.85
N VAL A 88 11.60 16.79 8.59
CA VAL A 88 12.92 17.32 8.22
C VAL A 88 12.99 18.83 8.44
N ALA A 89 11.96 19.58 8.08
CA ALA A 89 11.88 21.03 8.31
C ALA A 89 11.82 21.40 9.81
N ALA A 90 11.29 20.52 10.65
CA ALA A 90 11.28 20.69 12.10
C ALA A 90 12.65 20.34 12.72
N GLY A 91 13.30 19.27 12.25
CA GLY A 91 14.65 18.87 12.68
C GLY A 91 15.72 19.90 12.29
N GLY A 92 15.64 20.47 11.07
CA GLY A 92 16.56 21.52 10.63
C GLY A 92 16.44 22.84 11.41
N ARG A 93 15.24 23.15 11.94
CA ARG A 93 15.03 24.30 12.83
C ARG A 93 15.56 24.07 14.25
N SER A 94 15.65 22.82 14.69
CA SER A 94 16.23 22.49 15.99
C SER A 94 17.76 22.54 15.99
N GLY A 95 18.42 22.35 14.84
CA GLY A 95 19.88 22.45 14.70
C GLY A 95 20.42 23.84 14.31
N ALA A 96 19.54 24.82 14.06
CA ALA A 96 19.91 26.20 13.77
C ALA A 96 19.85 27.13 15.01
N ALA A 97 19.53 26.56 16.17
CA ALA A 97 19.45 27.25 17.46
C ALA A 97 20.54 26.79 18.46
N GLU A 98 21.54 26.03 17.98
CA GLU A 98 22.80 25.72 18.68
C GLU A 98 23.94 26.60 18.16
#